data_AF-A0A7D5R1L9-F1
#
_entry.id   AF-A0A7D5R1L9-F1
#
_cell.length_a   1.000
_cell.length_b   1.000
_cell.length_c   1.000
_cell.angle_alpha   90.00
_cell.angle_beta   90.00
_cell.angle_gamma   90.00
#
_symmetry.space_group_name_H-M   'P 1'
#
loop_
_entity.id
_entity.type
_entity.pdbx_description
1 polymer ?
#
loop_
_entity_poly.entity_id
_entity_poly.type
_entity_poly.pdbx_seq_one_letter_code
_entity_poly.pdbx_strand_id
1 'polypeptide(L)'
;MFAAIAMASILLISGFGLSSASAQTSKNTEIKLITSSSLGTHSVVFQVCAKDIIMRSPEVIITSDSQVKTVKLNKALYSNTCKITSSTIKAFDKDTIQLKKVDKSKINSMINEAEKRLIKIKSEISNTNTELEKIISSIEGNDPTKRENIAKINDLSEKLTELRKDLKDSRNEYYNLLFVLRN
;
A
#
# COMPACT_ATOMS: atom_id res chain seq x y z
N MET A 1 24.27 -72.43 -6.36
CA MET A 1 23.44 -71.88 -5.27
C MET A 1 24.21 -70.71 -4.68
N PHE A 2 23.84 -69.43 -4.78
CA PHE A 2 22.59 -68.74 -5.06
C PHE A 2 22.88 -67.51 -5.93
N ALA A 3 21.98 -67.22 -6.88
CA ALA A 3 21.95 -65.97 -7.65
C ALA A 3 21.21 -64.89 -6.85
N ALA A 4 21.77 -63.69 -6.77
CA ALA A 4 21.09 -62.51 -6.21
C ALA A 4 20.73 -61.56 -7.35
N ILE A 5 19.42 -61.43 -7.58
CA ILE A 5 18.81 -60.59 -8.61
C ILE A 5 18.72 -59.16 -8.06
N ALA A 6 19.34 -58.22 -8.78
CA ALA A 6 19.20 -56.79 -8.56
C ALA A 6 17.83 -56.31 -9.08
N MET A 7 16.99 -55.72 -8.22
CA MET A 7 15.82 -54.95 -8.66
C MET A 7 16.13 -53.46 -8.61
N ALA A 8 16.23 -52.86 -9.79
CA ALA A 8 16.22 -51.43 -10.00
C ALA A 8 14.76 -50.94 -10.01
N SER A 9 14.40 -50.08 -9.05
CA SER A 9 13.12 -49.37 -9.06
C SER A 9 13.27 -48.05 -9.80
N ILE A 10 12.85 -48.04 -11.06
CA ILE A 10 12.67 -46.85 -11.89
C ILE A 10 11.30 -46.26 -11.52
N LEU A 11 11.27 -45.16 -10.77
CA LEU A 11 10.06 -44.35 -10.61
C LEU A 11 9.96 -43.37 -11.78
N LEU A 12 9.08 -43.69 -12.72
CA LEU A 12 8.58 -42.80 -13.76
C LEU A 12 7.74 -41.70 -13.09
N ILE A 13 8.30 -40.51 -12.95
CA ILE A 13 7.52 -39.30 -12.70
C ILE A 13 7.01 -38.83 -14.06
N SER A 14 5.72 -39.09 -14.30
CA SER A 14 4.97 -38.58 -15.43
C SER A 14 5.05 -37.06 -15.49
N GLY A 15 5.47 -36.57 -16.67
CA GLY A 15 5.62 -35.15 -16.95
C GLY A 15 4.28 -34.41 -16.91
N PHE A 16 4.13 -33.53 -15.92
CA PHE A 16 3.23 -32.40 -16.02
C PHE A 16 3.90 -31.34 -16.90
N GLY A 17 3.46 -31.23 -18.15
CA GLY A 17 3.82 -30.14 -19.06
C GLY A 17 3.27 -28.81 -18.56
N LEU A 18 3.99 -28.16 -17.65
CA LEU A 18 3.76 -26.78 -17.26
C LEU A 18 4.22 -25.87 -18.41
N SER A 19 3.29 -25.51 -19.31
CA SER A 19 3.54 -24.41 -20.25
C SER A 19 3.58 -23.09 -19.49
N SER A 20 4.80 -22.54 -19.36
CA SER A 20 5.08 -21.21 -18.85
C SER A 20 4.66 -20.17 -19.88
N ALA A 21 3.52 -19.49 -19.63
CA ALA A 21 3.15 -18.32 -20.41
C ALA A 21 3.96 -17.09 -19.92
N SER A 22 4.28 -16.18 -20.83
CA SER A 22 5.21 -15.07 -20.59
C SER A 22 4.72 -14.15 -19.46
N ALA A 23 5.49 -14.09 -18.38
CA ALA A 23 5.30 -13.11 -17.31
C ALA A 23 5.81 -11.74 -17.79
N GLN A 24 4.97 -10.71 -17.69
CA GLN A 24 5.40 -9.33 -17.92
C GLN A 24 6.12 -8.84 -16.66
N THR A 25 7.45 -8.88 -16.68
CA THR A 25 8.31 -8.53 -15.55
C THR A 25 8.41 -7.01 -15.41
N SER A 26 7.49 -6.40 -14.64
CA SER A 26 7.68 -5.03 -14.15
C SER A 26 8.59 -5.08 -12.93
N LYS A 27 9.61 -4.20 -12.87
CA LYS A 27 10.75 -4.21 -11.92
C LYS A 27 10.40 -4.55 -10.46
N ASN A 28 9.18 -4.33 -9.98
CA ASN A 28 8.78 -4.51 -8.58
C ASN A 28 7.68 -5.56 -8.34
N THR A 29 7.37 -6.44 -9.30
CA THR A 29 6.26 -7.38 -9.17
C THR A 29 6.54 -8.64 -10.00
N GLU A 30 6.62 -9.79 -9.35
CA GLU A 30 6.75 -11.08 -10.03
C GLU A 30 5.36 -11.72 -10.12
N ILE A 31 4.83 -11.81 -11.32
CA ILE A 31 3.53 -12.41 -11.56
C ILE A 31 3.76 -13.81 -12.13
N LYS A 32 3.71 -14.82 -11.24
CA LYS A 32 3.84 -16.23 -11.65
C LYS A 32 2.47 -16.81 -11.99
N LEU A 33 2.19 -16.91 -13.28
CA LEU A 33 0.96 -17.49 -13.80
C LEU A 33 0.97 -19.02 -13.66
N ILE A 34 0.04 -19.56 -12.87
CA ILE A 34 -0.30 -20.98 -12.91
C ILE A 34 -1.74 -21.07 -13.40
N THR A 35 -1.92 -21.67 -14.58
CA THR A 35 -3.24 -21.94 -15.15
C THR A 35 -3.63 -23.40 -14.97
N SER A 36 -4.74 -23.65 -14.31
CA SER A 36 -5.52 -24.86 -14.50
C SER A 36 -6.77 -24.52 -15.31
N SER A 37 -7.06 -25.33 -16.32
CA SER A 37 -8.16 -25.12 -17.27
C SER A 37 -9.32 -26.05 -16.93
N SER A 38 -10.53 -25.50 -16.91
CA SER A 38 -11.76 -26.25 -17.10
C SER A 38 -12.63 -25.48 -18.09
N LEU A 39 -12.98 -26.11 -19.23
CA LEU A 39 -13.91 -25.63 -20.26
C LEU A 39 -14.17 -24.11 -20.27
N GLY A 40 -13.25 -23.34 -20.88
CA GLY A 40 -13.38 -21.90 -21.10
C GLY A 40 -13.12 -21.01 -19.87
N THR A 41 -12.81 -21.58 -18.70
CA THR A 41 -12.44 -20.86 -17.48
C THR A 41 -11.05 -21.28 -17.02
N HIS A 42 -10.22 -20.28 -16.72
CA HIS A 42 -8.84 -20.48 -16.28
C HIS A 42 -8.65 -19.90 -14.88
N SER A 43 -8.00 -20.67 -14.00
CA SER A 43 -7.51 -20.13 -12.73
C SER A 43 -6.19 -19.41 -12.97
N VAL A 44 -6.04 -18.19 -12.45
CA VAL A 44 -4.84 -17.38 -12.58
C VAL A 44 -4.33 -17.12 -11.17
N VAL A 45 -3.22 -17.76 -10.81
CA VAL A 45 -2.46 -17.45 -9.59
C VAL A 45 -1.44 -16.37 -9.94
N PHE A 46 -1.22 -15.40 -9.06
CA PHE A 46 -0.18 -14.39 -9.21
C PHE A 46 0.31 -13.88 -7.86
N GLN A 47 1.54 -13.39 -7.82
CA GLN A 47 2.14 -12.78 -6.66
C GLN A 47 2.28 -11.27 -6.89
N VAL A 48 2.02 -10.48 -5.85
CA VAL A 48 2.21 -9.04 -5.86
C VAL A 48 3.20 -8.71 -4.76
N CYS A 49 4.32 -8.08 -5.11
CA CYS A 49 5.35 -7.68 -4.17
C CYS A 49 5.41 -6.16 -4.06
N ALA A 50 5.62 -5.68 -2.84
CA ALA A 50 5.98 -4.31 -2.54
C ALA A 50 7.48 -4.30 -2.18
N LYS A 51 8.28 -3.51 -2.91
CA LYS A 51 9.71 -3.32 -2.60
C LYS A 51 9.89 -2.25 -1.52
N ASP A 52 10.41 -1.08 -1.86
CA ASP A 52 10.76 -0.05 -0.88
C ASP A 52 9.60 0.89 -0.50
N ILE A 53 8.38 0.59 -0.97
CA ILE A 53 7.21 1.42 -0.74
C ILE A 53 6.06 0.61 -0.14
N ILE A 54 5.23 1.28 0.65
CA ILE A 54 3.93 0.72 1.05
C ILE A 54 2.97 0.89 -0.13
N MET A 55 2.40 -0.22 -0.61
CA MET A 55 1.35 -0.20 -1.62
C MET A 55 0.00 -0.26 -0.93
N ARG A 56 -0.68 0.90 -0.81
CA ARG A 56 -2.05 0.96 -0.33
C ARG A 56 -3.00 0.63 -1.49
N SER A 57 -3.95 -0.27 -1.25
CA SER A 57 -4.93 -0.78 -2.23
C SER A 57 -4.29 -1.23 -3.58
N PRO A 58 -3.47 -2.30 -3.58
CA PRO A 58 -2.94 -2.84 -4.83
C PRO A 58 -4.05 -3.36 -5.74
N GLU A 59 -3.92 -3.11 -7.05
CA GLU A 59 -4.85 -3.63 -8.05
C GLU A 59 -4.11 -4.22 -9.24
N VAL A 60 -4.64 -5.33 -9.75
CA VAL A 60 -4.13 -6.04 -10.93
C VAL A 60 -5.29 -6.25 -11.89
N ILE A 61 -5.09 -5.86 -13.14
CA ILE A 61 -6.00 -6.11 -14.26
C ILE A 61 -5.54 -7.40 -14.94
N ILE A 62 -6.46 -8.35 -15.03
CA ILE A 62 -6.29 -9.60 -15.78
C ILE A 62 -7.09 -9.44 -17.07
N THR A 63 -6.43 -9.56 -18.21
CA THR A 63 -7.05 -9.41 -19.54
C THR A 63 -6.88 -10.71 -20.31
N SER A 64 -7.91 -11.12 -21.02
CA SER A 64 -7.89 -12.19 -22.03
C SER A 64 -8.60 -11.72 -23.30
N ASP A 65 -8.63 -12.59 -24.31
CA ASP A 65 -9.46 -12.44 -25.50
C ASP A 65 -10.97 -12.28 -25.22
N SER A 66 -11.45 -12.81 -24.11
CA SER A 66 -12.88 -12.94 -23.80
C SER A 66 -13.33 -12.05 -22.65
N GLN A 67 -12.43 -11.63 -21.77
CA GLN A 67 -12.78 -10.96 -20.53
C GLN A 67 -11.67 -10.03 -20.05
N VAL A 68 -12.08 -8.93 -19.40
CA VAL A 68 -11.21 -8.11 -18.55
C VAL A 68 -11.73 -8.17 -17.13
N LYS A 69 -10.84 -8.41 -16.16
CA LYS A 69 -11.18 -8.53 -14.75
C LYS A 69 -10.17 -7.79 -13.88
N THR A 70 -10.66 -6.87 -13.05
CA THR A 70 -9.83 -6.17 -12.06
C THR A 70 -9.90 -6.89 -10.72
N VAL A 71 -8.74 -7.23 -10.17
CA VAL A 71 -8.59 -7.83 -8.84
C VAL A 71 -7.98 -6.80 -7.89
N LYS A 72 -8.78 -6.34 -6.93
CA LYS A 72 -8.33 -5.45 -5.86
C LYS A 72 -7.86 -6.29 -4.66
N LEU A 73 -6.65 -6.04 -4.16
CA LEU A 73 -6.16 -6.69 -2.94
C LEU A 73 -6.76 -6.00 -1.71
N ASN A 74 -7.32 -6.79 -0.80
CA ASN A 74 -8.01 -6.30 0.40
C ASN A 74 -7.09 -5.70 1.49
N LYS A 75 -5.78 -5.88 1.37
CA LYS A 75 -4.81 -5.39 2.36
C LYS A 75 -3.71 -4.60 1.65
N ALA A 76 -3.25 -3.55 2.31
CA ALA A 76 -2.01 -2.88 1.92
C ALA A 76 -0.84 -3.87 2.00
N LEU A 77 0.14 -3.69 1.11
CA LEU A 77 1.40 -4.42 1.17
C LEU A 77 2.45 -3.49 1.73
N TYR A 78 3.08 -3.92 2.82
CA TYR A 78 4.19 -3.19 3.42
C TYR A 78 5.46 -3.40 2.62
N SER A 79 6.43 -2.52 2.83
CA SER A 79 7.72 -2.63 2.16
C SER A 79 8.34 -4.02 2.36
N ASN A 80 8.93 -4.57 1.30
CA ASN A 80 9.59 -5.87 1.22
C ASN A 80 8.67 -7.06 1.54
N THR A 81 7.36 -6.90 1.36
CA THR A 81 6.38 -7.99 1.52
C THR A 81 5.74 -8.36 0.20
N CYS A 82 5.41 -9.65 0.05
CA CYS A 82 4.67 -10.16 -1.08
C CYS A 82 3.38 -10.83 -0.64
N LYS A 83 2.39 -10.83 -1.52
CA LYS A 83 1.14 -11.55 -1.33
C LYS A 83 0.77 -12.32 -2.57
N ILE A 84 0.51 -13.61 -2.38
CA ILE A 84 -0.03 -14.48 -3.43
C ILE A 84 -1.54 -14.37 -3.41
N THR A 85 -2.14 -14.29 -4.59
CA THR A 85 -3.58 -14.25 -4.78
C THR A 85 -3.94 -15.05 -6.03
N SER A 86 -5.21 -15.42 -6.16
CA SER A 86 -5.72 -16.14 -7.31
C SER A 86 -7.07 -15.58 -7.73
N SER A 87 -7.37 -15.69 -9.01
CA SER A 87 -8.66 -15.29 -9.58
C SER A 87 -8.96 -16.14 -10.81
N THR A 88 -10.23 -16.35 -11.10
CA THR A 88 -10.68 -16.99 -12.33
C THR A 88 -10.94 -15.96 -13.44
N ILE A 89 -10.63 -16.32 -14.68
CA ILE A 89 -10.93 -15.53 -15.89
C ILE A 89 -11.42 -16.45 -17.01
N LYS A 90 -12.35 -15.97 -17.82
CA LYS A 90 -12.77 -16.66 -19.05
C LYS A 90 -11.82 -16.32 -20.19
N ALA A 91 -11.39 -17.32 -20.94
CA ALA A 91 -10.59 -17.13 -22.15
C ALA A 91 -10.81 -18.30 -23.12
N PHE A 92 -10.91 -18.03 -24.42
CA PHE A 92 -10.92 -19.10 -25.42
C PHE A 92 -9.49 -19.65 -25.60
N ASP A 93 -8.51 -18.74 -25.66
CA ASP A 93 -7.10 -19.08 -25.69
C ASP A 93 -6.38 -18.66 -24.40
N LYS A 94 -5.72 -19.63 -23.75
CA LYS A 94 -4.93 -19.43 -22.53
C LYS A 94 -3.77 -18.46 -22.75
N ASP A 95 -3.15 -18.47 -23.93
CA ASP A 95 -1.94 -17.69 -24.19
C ASP A 95 -2.24 -16.19 -24.35
N THR A 96 -3.52 -15.83 -24.44
CA THR A 96 -3.97 -14.43 -24.46
C THR A 96 -4.08 -13.80 -23.07
N ILE A 97 -3.97 -14.60 -21.99
CA ILE A 97 -4.12 -14.11 -20.62
C ILE A 97 -2.90 -13.28 -20.22
N GLN A 98 -3.13 -11.99 -19.97
CA GLN A 98 -2.13 -11.02 -19.56
C GLN A 98 -2.48 -10.40 -18.21
N LEU A 99 -1.45 -10.02 -17.45
CA LEU A 99 -1.59 -9.37 -16.15
C LEU A 99 -0.91 -7.99 -16.18
N LYS A 100 -1.66 -6.95 -15.82
CA LYS A 100 -1.17 -5.58 -15.74
C LYS A 100 -1.44 -5.00 -14.35
N LYS A 101 -0.41 -4.45 -13.71
CA LYS A 101 -0.55 -3.72 -12.44
C LYS A 101 -1.14 -2.34 -12.70
N VAL A 102 -2.07 -1.90 -11.85
CA VAL A 102 -2.51 -0.49 -11.82
C VAL A 102 -1.46 0.34 -11.08
N ASP A 103 -0.94 1.38 -11.72
CA ASP A 103 0.02 2.28 -11.09
C ASP A 103 -0.68 3.32 -10.22
N LYS A 104 -0.64 3.10 -8.89
CA LYS A 104 -1.10 4.05 -7.87
C LYS A 104 0.08 4.67 -7.09
N SER A 105 1.29 4.64 -7.64
CA SER A 105 2.50 5.13 -6.94
C SER A 105 2.40 6.61 -6.56
N LYS A 106 1.93 7.46 -7.49
CA LYS A 106 1.75 8.91 -7.25
C LYS A 106 0.82 9.20 -6.08
N ILE A 107 -0.37 8.59 -6.06
CA ILE A 107 -1.35 8.78 -4.98
C ILE A 107 -0.77 8.26 -3.65
N ASN A 108 -0.07 7.12 -3.67
CA ASN A 108 0.61 6.61 -2.47
C ASN A 108 1.68 7.58 -1.92
N SER A 109 2.45 8.24 -2.80
CA SER A 109 3.40 9.29 -2.39
C SER A 109 2.70 10.46 -1.73
N MET A 110 1.64 10.97 -2.35
CA MET A 110 0.87 12.09 -1.82
C MET A 110 0.27 11.76 -0.45
N ILE A 111 -0.24 10.54 -0.24
CA ILE A 111 -0.73 10.09 1.07
C ILE A 111 0.39 10.09 2.11
N ASN A 112 1.58 9.60 1.76
CA ASN A 112 2.73 9.58 2.68
C ASN A 112 3.17 11.02 3.06
N GLU A 113 3.17 11.94 2.11
CA GLU A 113 3.51 13.34 2.34
C GLU A 113 2.47 14.03 3.22
N ALA A 114 1.17 13.81 2.96
CA ALA A 114 0.09 14.33 3.78
C ALA A 114 0.16 13.78 5.23
N GLU A 115 0.47 12.49 5.40
CA GLU A 115 0.65 11.86 6.71
C GLU A 115 1.84 12.48 7.48
N LYS A 116 2.98 12.70 6.82
CA LYS A 116 4.13 13.41 7.41
C LYS A 116 3.77 14.83 7.83
N ARG A 117 3.02 15.56 6.99
CA ARG A 117 2.55 16.92 7.31
C ARG A 117 1.64 16.93 8.54
N LEU A 118 0.71 15.98 8.65
CA LEU A 118 -0.17 15.83 9.82
C LEU A 118 0.63 15.58 11.11
N ILE A 119 1.63 14.70 11.06
CA ILE A 119 2.49 14.43 12.22
C ILE A 119 3.24 15.70 12.64
N LYS A 120 3.80 16.43 11.67
CA LYS A 120 4.51 17.69 11.92
C LYS A 120 3.61 18.74 12.57
N ILE A 121 2.43 19.01 12.00
CA ILE A 121 1.48 20.00 12.56
C ILE A 121 1.05 19.62 13.98
N LYS A 122 0.76 18.34 14.25
CA LYS A 122 0.43 17.87 15.60
C LYS A 122 1.58 18.11 16.59
N SER A 123 2.82 17.86 16.17
CA SER A 123 3.98 18.14 17.00
C SER A 123 4.14 19.64 17.26
N GLU A 124 3.92 20.49 16.26
CA GLU A 124 3.99 21.95 16.42
C GLU A 124 2.90 22.50 17.33
N ILE A 125 1.67 21.96 17.26
CA ILE A 125 0.59 22.27 18.20
C ILE A 125 1.00 21.89 19.63
N SER A 126 1.52 20.68 19.81
CA SER A 126 1.98 20.21 21.13
C SER A 126 3.05 21.14 21.69
N ASN A 127 4.06 21.48 20.88
CA ASN A 127 5.14 22.38 21.29
C ASN A 127 4.61 23.77 21.64
N THR A 128 3.72 24.33 20.83
CA THR A 128 3.10 25.65 21.05
C THR A 128 2.27 25.66 22.35
N ASN A 129 1.52 24.59 22.63
CA ASN A 129 0.80 24.45 23.91
C ASN A 129 1.77 24.40 25.09
N THR A 130 2.86 23.62 25.01
CA THR A 130 3.85 23.58 26.11
C THR A 130 4.53 24.92 26.33
N GLU A 131 4.72 25.72 25.28
CA GLU A 131 5.28 27.06 25.38
C GLU A 131 4.30 28.03 26.05
N LEU A 132 3.03 27.99 25.67
CA LEU A 132 1.95 28.73 26.33
C LEU A 132 1.85 28.37 27.81
N GLU A 133 1.86 27.08 28.15
CA GLU A 133 1.82 26.60 29.54
C GLU A 133 3.00 27.14 30.35
N LYS A 134 4.22 27.11 29.80
CA LYS A 134 5.41 27.68 30.47
C LYS A 134 5.24 29.18 30.74
N ILE A 135 4.72 29.94 29.78
CA ILE A 135 4.47 31.37 29.97
C ILE A 135 3.41 31.59 31.05
N ILE A 136 2.29 30.85 30.99
CA ILE A 136 1.22 30.96 31.99
C ILE A 136 1.72 30.58 33.39
N SER A 137 2.48 29.49 33.53
CA SER A 137 3.04 29.04 34.81
C SER A 137 4.12 29.97 35.36
N SER A 138 4.78 30.78 34.52
CA SER A 138 5.77 31.77 34.96
C SER A 138 5.14 33.11 35.37
N ILE A 139 3.84 33.29 35.15
CA ILE A 139 3.07 34.40 35.70
C ILE A 139 2.67 34.01 37.12
N GLU A 140 3.56 34.25 38.09
CA GLU A 140 3.23 34.11 39.51
C GLU A 140 2.33 35.26 39.99
N GLY A 141 1.56 35.00 41.05
CA GLY A 141 0.39 35.78 41.49
C GLY A 141 0.58 37.30 41.56
N ASN A 142 -0.49 38.02 41.20
CA ASN A 142 -0.68 39.47 41.30
C ASN A 142 0.36 40.38 40.61
N ASP A 143 1.33 39.85 39.87
CA ASP A 143 2.24 40.67 39.06
C ASP A 143 1.48 41.13 37.79
N PRO A 144 1.35 42.44 37.50
CA PRO A 144 0.77 42.90 36.25
C PRO A 144 1.51 42.24 35.09
N THR A 145 0.79 41.44 34.31
CA THR A 145 1.36 40.65 33.22
C THR A 145 2.19 41.58 32.34
N LYS A 146 3.52 41.39 32.33
CA LYS A 146 4.44 42.21 31.53
C LYS A 146 3.89 42.28 30.11
N ARG A 147 3.88 43.47 29.49
CA ARG A 147 3.37 43.67 28.12
C ARG A 147 3.95 42.66 27.13
N GLU A 148 5.20 42.26 27.34
CA GLU A 148 5.90 41.22 26.57
C GLU A 148 5.27 39.83 26.71
N ASN A 149 4.80 39.44 27.89
CA ASN A 149 4.13 38.15 28.11
C ASN A 149 2.74 38.16 27.44
N ILE A 150 2.01 39.27 27.52
CA ILE A 150 0.72 39.41 26.82
C ILE A 150 0.91 39.30 25.31
N ALA A 151 1.91 39.99 24.75
CA ALA A 151 2.24 39.92 23.33
C ALA A 151 2.58 38.47 22.90
N LYS A 152 3.45 37.79 23.64
CA LYS A 152 3.80 36.38 23.36
C LYS A 152 2.61 35.43 23.45
N ILE A 153 1.72 35.62 24.43
CA ILE A 153 0.50 34.80 24.55
C ILE A 153 -0.39 35.01 23.34
N ASN A 154 -0.56 36.25 22.87
CA ASN A 154 -1.35 36.56 21.69
C ASN A 154 -0.73 35.93 20.43
N ASP A 155 0.56 36.10 20.20
CA ASP A 155 1.28 35.52 19.05
C ASP A 155 1.17 33.99 19.02
N LEU A 156 1.38 33.34 20.17
CA LEU A 156 1.25 31.88 20.28
C LEU A 156 -0.20 31.42 20.11
N SER A 157 -1.18 32.20 20.57
CA SER A 157 -2.61 31.91 20.40
C SER A 157 -3.05 32.04 18.94
N GLU A 158 -2.54 33.05 18.23
CA GLU A 158 -2.74 33.23 16.79
C GLU A 158 -2.12 32.07 16.02
N LYS A 159 -0.84 31.76 16.27
CA LYS A 159 -0.15 30.61 15.69
C LYS A 159 -0.91 29.30 15.95
N LEU A 160 -1.44 29.09 17.15
CA LEU A 160 -2.22 27.90 17.47
C LEU A 160 -3.54 27.83 16.68
N THR A 161 -4.16 28.97 16.43
CA THR A 161 -5.36 29.09 15.58
C THR A 161 -5.04 28.71 14.14
N GLU A 162 -3.93 29.21 13.60
CA GLU A 162 -3.44 28.84 12.27
C GLU A 162 -3.10 27.35 12.18
N LEU A 163 -2.33 26.81 13.12
CA LEU A 163 -1.97 25.40 13.14
C LEU A 163 -3.20 24.48 13.22
N ARG A 164 -4.26 24.87 13.94
CA ARG A 164 -5.53 24.12 14.00
C ARG A 164 -6.28 24.16 12.67
N LYS A 165 -6.26 25.30 11.98
CA LYS A 165 -6.81 25.43 10.62
C LYS A 165 -6.04 24.54 9.65
N ASP A 166 -4.72 24.63 9.64
CA ASP A 166 -3.83 23.80 8.82
C ASP A 166 -4.01 22.31 9.11
N LEU A 167 -4.19 21.94 10.37
CA LEU A 167 -4.49 20.56 10.76
C LEU A 167 -5.79 20.08 10.13
N LYS A 168 -6.85 20.89 10.18
CA LYS A 168 -8.15 20.56 9.56
C LYS A 168 -8.00 20.39 8.05
N ASP A 169 -7.35 21.33 7.39
CA ASP A 169 -7.21 21.33 5.93
C ASP A 169 -6.35 20.16 5.44
N SER A 170 -5.21 19.92 6.09
CA SER A 170 -4.34 18.77 5.82
C SER A 170 -5.04 17.43 6.06
N ARG A 171 -5.91 17.36 7.07
CA ARG A 171 -6.69 16.15 7.37
C ARG A 171 -7.76 15.88 6.32
N ASN A 172 -8.39 16.94 5.80
CA ASN A 172 -9.32 16.82 4.67
C ASN A 172 -8.60 16.34 3.40
N GLU A 173 -7.45 16.91 3.09
CA GLU A 173 -6.61 16.47 1.96
C GLU A 173 -6.25 14.98 2.07
N TYR A 174 -5.76 14.55 3.24
CA TYR A 174 -5.44 13.16 3.51
C TYR A 174 -6.62 12.21 3.28
N TYR A 175 -7.81 12.53 3.79
CA TYR A 175 -8.99 11.68 3.60
C TYR A 175 -9.50 11.69 2.15
N ASN A 176 -9.38 12.81 1.45
CA ASN A 176 -9.71 12.88 0.02
C ASN A 176 -8.79 11.95 -0.79
N LEU A 177 -7.49 11.95 -0.50
CA LEU A 177 -6.54 11.04 -1.15
C LEU A 177 -6.85 9.57 -0.87
N LEU A 178 -7.22 9.22 0.36
CA LEU A 178 -7.66 7.86 0.71
C LEU A 178 -8.95 7.46 -0.02
N PHE A 179 -9.89 8.38 -0.19
CA PHE A 179 -11.13 8.14 -0.93
C PHE A 179 -10.84 7.87 -2.41
N VAL A 180 -10.01 8.71 -3.04
CA VAL A 180 -9.58 8.52 -4.44
C VAL A 180 -8.82 7.21 -4.62
N LEU A 181 -8.01 6.80 -3.65
CA LEU A 181 -7.27 5.54 -3.73
C LEU A 181 -8.20 4.32 -3.72
N ARG A 182 -9.31 4.39 -2.98
CA ARG A 182 -10.25 3.26 -2.79
C ARG A 182 -11.15 3.02 -4.01
N ASN A 183 -11.52 4.09 -4.71
CA ASN A 183 -12.34 4.02 -5.92
C ASN A 183 -11.48 3.58 -7.11
#